data_AF-D4GVX4-F1
#
_entry.id   AF-D4GVX4-F1
#
_cell.length_a   1.000
_cell.length_b   1.000
_cell.length_c   1.000
_cell.angle_alpha   90.00
_cell.angle_beta   90.00
_cell.angle_gamma   90.00
#
_symmetry.space_group_name_H-M   'P 1'
#
loop_
_entity.id
_entity.type
_entity.pdbx_description
1 polymer ?
#
loop_
_entity_poly.entity_id
_entity_poly.type
_entity_poly.pdbx_seq_one_letter_code
_entity_poly.pdbx_strand_id
1 'polypeptide(L)'
;MTETSVDSPSDERDFQTLHKNTTRAELFPAKQHKEEWWEEAEHEGSSLSRYLYDLIQEARMYRDSGAPFIQTQDQTVKQLQNKIDDLQTQLEEARQGGGGRTHLSIDDLVTRVLDQQYQSLDELIERVSASDDVAQHLQRQIENRLYALAENGQVEFQRGHGWRLKEGN
;
A
#
# COMPACT_ATOMS: atom_id res chain seq x y z
N MET A 1 -68.79 -33.17 -16.68
CA MET A 1 -68.77 -32.05 -17.65
C MET A 1 -69.21 -30.82 -16.86
N THR A 2 -68.43 -29.77 -16.65
CA THR A 2 -67.17 -29.31 -17.28
C THR A 2 -66.34 -28.57 -16.24
N GLU A 3 -65.04 -28.64 -16.42
CA GLU A 3 -63.97 -27.90 -15.75
C GLU A 3 -64.09 -26.39 -16.03
N THR A 4 -63.63 -25.57 -15.09
CA THR A 4 -63.09 -24.25 -15.41
C THR A 4 -62.02 -23.87 -14.41
N SER A 5 -60.77 -24.08 -14.83
CA SER A 5 -59.56 -23.48 -14.28
C SER A 5 -59.72 -21.96 -14.18
N VAL A 6 -59.40 -21.41 -13.01
CA VAL A 6 -59.07 -19.98 -12.89
C VAL A 6 -57.58 -19.86 -13.11
N ASP A 7 -57.26 -19.48 -14.35
CA ASP A 7 -55.94 -19.15 -14.86
C ASP A 7 -55.39 -17.93 -14.10
N SER A 8 -54.20 -18.07 -13.52
CA SER A 8 -53.50 -16.96 -12.86
C SER A 8 -52.76 -16.16 -13.93
N PRO A 9 -52.89 -14.83 -13.97
CA PRO A 9 -52.32 -14.02 -15.03
C PRO A 9 -50.78 -14.01 -14.91
N SER A 10 -50.13 -14.69 -15.84
CA SER A 10 -48.69 -14.69 -16.07
C SER A 10 -48.22 -13.26 -16.35
N ASP A 11 -47.46 -12.69 -15.40
CA ASP A 11 -46.81 -11.38 -15.55
C ASP A 11 -45.55 -11.55 -16.44
N GLU A 12 -45.79 -11.77 -17.75
CA GLU A 12 -44.76 -11.68 -18.79
C GLU A 12 -44.56 -10.21 -19.16
N ARG A 13 -43.71 -9.51 -18.42
CA ARG A 13 -43.19 -8.19 -18.82
C ARG A 13 -41.69 -8.26 -19.06
N ASP A 14 -41.36 -8.28 -20.35
CA ASP A 14 -40.13 -7.82 -21.01
C ASP A 14 -38.78 -8.03 -20.29
N PHE A 15 -38.14 -9.17 -20.57
CA PHE A 15 -36.71 -9.42 -20.32
C PHE A 15 -35.93 -9.62 -21.62
N GLN A 16 -36.21 -8.82 -22.64
CA GLN A 16 -35.79 -9.07 -24.03
C GLN A 16 -34.29 -8.88 -24.36
N THR A 17 -33.39 -8.74 -23.37
CA THR A 17 -31.95 -8.53 -23.65
C THR A 17 -31.01 -9.26 -22.68
N LEU A 18 -31.27 -10.53 -22.35
CA LEU A 18 -30.23 -11.38 -21.74
C LEU A 18 -29.26 -11.94 -22.80
N HIS A 19 -27.95 -11.79 -22.57
CA HIS A 19 -26.88 -12.31 -23.42
C HIS A 19 -27.03 -13.83 -23.62
N LYS A 20 -26.59 -14.38 -24.77
CA LYS A 20 -26.81 -15.78 -25.20
C LYS A 20 -26.36 -16.88 -24.23
N ASN A 21 -25.61 -16.52 -23.18
CA ASN A 21 -25.06 -17.44 -22.18
C ASN A 21 -25.66 -17.25 -20.78
N THR A 22 -26.73 -16.46 -20.62
CA THR A 22 -27.37 -16.25 -19.33
C THR A 22 -28.64 -17.09 -19.22
N THR A 23 -28.82 -17.78 -18.11
CA THR A 23 -30.00 -18.59 -17.80
C THR A 23 -30.64 -18.10 -16.51
N ARG A 24 -31.97 -18.15 -16.44
CA ARG A 24 -32.75 -17.81 -15.24
C ARG A 24 -32.77 -19.01 -14.30
N ALA A 25 -32.46 -18.76 -13.03
CA ALA A 25 -32.68 -19.69 -11.94
C ALA A 25 -33.66 -19.05 -10.94
N GLU A 26 -34.66 -19.80 -10.51
CA GLU A 26 -35.60 -19.36 -9.48
C GLU A 26 -35.16 -19.90 -8.12
N LEU A 27 -35.18 -19.01 -7.12
CA LEU A 27 -34.86 -19.33 -5.74
C LEU A 27 -36.10 -19.11 -4.88
N PHE A 28 -36.33 -20.01 -3.94
CA PHE A 28 -37.46 -19.95 -3.01
C PHE A 28 -36.97 -19.76 -1.56
N PRO A 29 -36.37 -18.61 -1.22
CA PRO A 29 -35.96 -18.30 0.14
C PRO A 29 -37.17 -17.89 1.01
N ALA A 30 -36.96 -17.86 2.33
CA ALA A 30 -37.88 -17.18 3.23
C ALA A 30 -37.99 -15.69 2.85
N LYS A 31 -39.18 -15.11 3.04
CA LYS A 31 -39.46 -13.71 2.65
C LYS A 31 -38.49 -12.73 3.31
N GLN A 32 -38.18 -12.95 4.59
CA GLN A 32 -37.26 -12.12 5.35
C GLN A 32 -35.85 -12.07 4.72
N HIS A 33 -35.27 -13.22 4.37
CA HIS A 33 -33.94 -13.26 3.76
C HIS A 33 -33.91 -12.57 2.39
N LYS A 34 -35.01 -12.64 1.63
CA LYS A 34 -35.12 -11.93 0.36
C LYS A 34 -35.10 -10.41 0.56
N GLU A 35 -35.76 -9.92 1.61
CA GLU A 35 -35.77 -8.50 1.97
C GLU A 35 -34.37 -8.06 2.40
N GLU A 36 -33.70 -8.83 3.26
CA GLU A 36 -32.31 -8.58 3.71
C GLU A 36 -31.35 -8.47 2.51
N TRP A 37 -31.37 -9.45 1.59
CA TRP A 37 -30.51 -9.40 0.40
C TRP A 37 -30.82 -8.24 -0.54
N TRP A 38 -32.05 -7.75 -0.52
CA TRP A 38 -32.45 -6.61 -1.35
C TRP A 38 -31.92 -5.30 -0.77
N GLU A 39 -32.01 -5.12 0.54
CA GLU A 39 -31.44 -3.97 1.26
C GLU A 39 -29.91 -3.94 1.13
N GLU A 40 -29.25 -5.09 1.29
CA GLU A 40 -27.80 -5.23 1.12
C GLU A 40 -27.37 -4.87 -0.31
N ALA A 41 -28.09 -5.38 -1.33
CA ALA A 41 -27.81 -5.05 -2.73
C ALA A 41 -28.01 -3.55 -3.04
N GLU A 42 -29.05 -2.93 -2.49
CA GLU A 42 -29.32 -1.50 -2.67
C GLU A 42 -28.23 -0.64 -2.01
N HIS A 43 -27.77 -1.01 -0.81
CA HIS A 43 -26.67 -0.34 -0.12
C HIS A 43 -25.36 -0.40 -0.93
N GLU A 44 -25.09 -1.52 -1.61
CA GLU A 44 -23.93 -1.70 -2.49
C GLU A 44 -24.12 -1.08 -3.90
N GLY A 45 -25.29 -0.52 -4.20
CA GLY A 45 -25.61 0.03 -5.52
C GLY A 45 -25.67 -1.03 -6.63
N SER A 46 -25.97 -2.28 -6.28
CA SER A 46 -25.98 -3.44 -7.18
C SER A 46 -27.40 -3.98 -7.38
N SER A 47 -27.61 -4.78 -8.43
CA SER A 47 -28.88 -5.49 -8.62
C SER A 47 -28.92 -6.74 -7.75
N LEU A 48 -30.10 -7.13 -7.24
CA LEU A 48 -30.27 -8.35 -6.44
C LEU A 48 -29.70 -9.60 -7.14
N SER A 49 -29.88 -9.71 -8.46
CA SER A 49 -29.33 -10.81 -9.26
C SER A 49 -27.80 -10.86 -9.26
N ARG A 50 -27.15 -9.70 -9.27
CA ARG A 50 -25.69 -9.58 -9.26
C ARG A 50 -25.16 -9.85 -7.85
N TYR A 51 -25.79 -9.27 -6.84
CA TYR A 51 -25.48 -9.52 -5.43
C TYR A 51 -25.53 -11.02 -5.10
N LEU A 52 -26.62 -11.71 -5.46
CA LEU A 52 -26.74 -13.15 -5.23
C LEU A 52 -25.73 -13.98 -6.03
N TYR A 53 -25.40 -13.55 -7.25
CA TYR A 53 -24.38 -14.22 -8.05
C TYR A 53 -23.00 -14.13 -7.37
N ASP A 54 -22.63 -12.94 -6.88
CA ASP A 54 -21.37 -12.70 -6.20
C ASP A 54 -21.30 -13.52 -4.90
N LEU A 55 -22.37 -13.55 -4.11
CA LEU A 55 -22.48 -14.36 -2.88
C LEU A 55 -22.34 -15.87 -3.16
N ILE A 56 -22.89 -16.36 -4.27
CA ILE A 56 -22.71 -17.77 -4.70
C ILE A 56 -21.27 -18.04 -5.11
N GLN A 57 -20.61 -17.12 -5.82
CA GLN A 57 -19.21 -17.31 -6.23
C GLN A 57 -18.27 -17.26 -5.02
N GLU A 58 -18.52 -16.35 -4.09
CA GLU A 58 -17.83 -16.32 -2.80
C GLU A 58 -18.00 -17.67 -2.05
N ALA A 59 -19.24 -18.17 -1.93
CA ALA A 59 -19.52 -19.48 -1.32
C ALA A 59 -18.79 -20.65 -2.00
N ARG A 60 -18.62 -20.61 -3.33
CA ARG A 60 -17.84 -21.61 -4.08
C ARG A 60 -16.36 -21.50 -3.79
N MET A 61 -15.81 -20.28 -3.79
CA MET A 61 -14.42 -20.02 -3.44
C MET A 61 -14.11 -20.53 -2.04
N TYR A 62 -15.00 -20.32 -1.06
CA TYR A 62 -14.84 -20.86 0.30
C TYR A 62 -14.77 -22.39 0.34
N ARG A 63 -15.55 -23.07 -0.50
CA ARG A 63 -15.61 -24.54 -0.56
C ARG A 63 -14.33 -25.12 -1.18
N ASP A 64 -13.86 -24.51 -2.26
CA ASP A 64 -12.72 -25.02 -3.03
C ASP A 64 -11.36 -24.71 -2.36
N SER A 65 -11.28 -23.61 -1.60
CA SER A 65 -10.03 -23.16 -0.97
C SER A 65 -9.78 -23.72 0.43
N GLY A 66 -10.71 -24.47 1.03
CA GLY A 66 -10.53 -25.06 2.36
C GLY A 66 -10.15 -24.01 3.42
N ALA A 67 -11.06 -23.04 3.63
CA ALA A 67 -10.96 -21.82 4.45
C ALA A 67 -9.98 -21.85 5.66
N PRO A 68 -9.29 -20.72 6.00
CA PRO A 68 -9.88 -19.36 6.05
C PRO A 68 -9.07 -18.34 5.21
N PHE A 69 -9.61 -17.26 4.63
CA PHE A 69 -10.49 -16.24 5.17
C PHE A 69 -10.76 -15.21 4.02
N ILE A 70 -12.01 -14.84 3.71
CA ILE A 70 -12.22 -13.51 3.10
C ILE A 70 -12.18 -12.54 4.27
N GLN A 71 -11.09 -11.79 4.29
CA GLN A 71 -11.01 -10.56 5.03
C GLN A 71 -12.16 -9.68 4.56
N THR A 72 -13.21 -9.59 5.38
CA THR A 72 -14.02 -8.39 5.46
C THR A 72 -13.06 -7.22 5.34
N GLN A 73 -13.36 -6.22 4.50
CA GLN A 73 -12.45 -5.11 4.21
C GLN A 73 -11.80 -4.53 5.49
N ASP A 74 -12.45 -4.60 6.64
CA ASP A 74 -11.91 -4.29 7.97
C ASP A 74 -10.67 -5.09 8.38
N GLN A 75 -10.59 -6.39 8.11
CA GLN A 75 -9.41 -7.20 8.45
C GLN A 75 -8.26 -6.96 7.47
N THR A 76 -8.54 -6.72 6.19
CA THR A 76 -7.53 -6.32 5.21
C THR A 76 -6.99 -4.93 5.56
N VAL A 77 -7.87 -4.00 5.93
CA VAL A 77 -7.51 -2.67 6.43
C VAL A 77 -6.70 -2.79 7.71
N LYS A 78 -7.10 -3.65 8.66
CA LYS A 78 -6.35 -3.88 9.90
C LYS A 78 -5.00 -4.54 9.67
N GLN A 79 -4.89 -5.47 8.72
CA GLN A 79 -3.62 -6.06 8.33
C GLN A 79 -2.72 -5.06 7.60
N LEU A 80 -3.30 -4.23 6.73
CA LEU A 80 -2.57 -3.15 6.07
C LEU A 80 -2.14 -2.09 7.07
N GLN A 81 -2.96 -1.75 8.07
CA GLN A 81 -2.59 -0.86 9.17
C GLN A 81 -1.49 -1.48 10.03
N ASN A 82 -1.62 -2.73 10.45
CA ASN A 82 -0.56 -3.43 11.17
C ASN A 82 0.74 -3.48 10.35
N LYS A 83 0.63 -3.64 9.02
CA LYS A 83 1.78 -3.62 8.12
C LYS A 83 2.36 -2.22 7.96
N ILE A 84 1.53 -1.18 7.95
CA ILE A 84 1.97 0.22 7.98
C ILE A 84 2.68 0.50 9.30
N ASP A 85 2.14 0.08 10.44
CA ASP A 85 2.74 0.26 11.76
C ASP A 85 4.05 -0.51 11.90
N ASP A 86 4.11 -1.75 11.39
CA ASP A 86 5.32 -2.56 11.34
C ASP A 86 6.36 -1.93 10.40
N LEU A 87 5.96 -1.46 9.22
CA LEU A 87 6.86 -0.74 8.31
C LEU A 87 7.33 0.60 8.89
N GLN A 88 6.47 1.32 9.60
CA GLN A 88 6.84 2.54 10.31
C GLN A 88 7.80 2.24 11.45
N THR A 89 7.56 1.17 12.21
CA THR A 89 8.48 0.67 13.25
C THR A 89 9.80 0.26 12.64
N GLN A 90 9.82 -0.44 11.52
CA GLN A 90 11.04 -0.80 10.79
C GLN A 90 11.76 0.42 10.21
N LEU A 91 11.03 1.47 9.81
CA LEU A 91 11.61 2.72 9.32
C LEU A 91 12.17 3.55 10.47
N GLU A 92 11.48 3.58 11.60
CA GLU A 92 11.91 4.16 12.88
C GLU A 92 13.14 3.41 13.40
N GLU A 93 13.15 2.08 13.38
CA GLU A 93 14.29 1.22 13.69
C GLU A 93 15.40 1.31 12.64
N ALA A 94 15.10 1.56 11.37
CA ALA A 94 16.14 1.85 10.37
C ALA A 94 16.72 3.25 10.56
N ARG A 95 15.93 4.20 11.09
CA ARG A 95 16.37 5.54 11.49
C ARG A 95 17.16 5.50 12.81
N GLN A 96 16.74 4.69 13.78
CA GLN A 96 17.31 4.59 15.14
C GLN A 96 18.41 3.53 15.24
N GLY A 97 18.25 2.37 14.60
CA GLY A 97 19.26 1.33 14.35
C GLY A 97 20.22 1.70 13.20
N GLY A 98 19.85 2.72 12.42
CA GLY A 98 20.77 3.62 11.73
C GLY A 98 21.56 4.54 12.68
N GLY A 99 21.54 4.30 14.01
CA GLY A 99 22.27 5.01 15.05
C GLY A 99 23.80 4.87 15.03
N GLY A 100 24.36 4.39 13.93
CA GLY A 100 25.76 4.61 13.55
C GLY A 100 25.93 5.65 12.43
N ARG A 101 24.85 6.13 11.82
CA ARG A 101 24.82 7.17 10.80
C ARG A 101 24.21 8.41 11.41
N THR A 102 25.01 9.28 12.02
CA THR A 102 24.68 10.70 12.31
C THR A 102 23.99 11.30 11.09
N HIS A 103 22.68 11.18 10.94
CA HIS A 103 21.94 11.76 9.83
C HIS A 103 21.67 13.20 10.25
N LEU A 104 22.64 14.09 10.00
CA LEU A 104 22.42 15.52 10.18
C LEU A 104 21.32 15.92 9.19
N SER A 105 20.13 16.20 9.71
CA SER A 105 19.03 16.72 8.89
C SER A 105 19.36 18.13 8.44
N ILE A 106 18.90 18.51 7.25
CA ILE A 106 19.03 19.88 6.74
C ILE A 106 18.36 20.86 7.73
N ASP A 107 17.23 20.46 8.32
CA ASP A 107 16.51 21.27 9.31
C ASP A 107 17.33 21.56 10.57
N ASP A 108 18.10 20.58 11.04
CA ASP A 108 18.98 20.72 12.22
C ASP A 108 20.14 21.69 11.93
N LEU A 109 20.71 21.60 10.73
CA LEU A 109 21.79 22.47 10.28
C LEU A 109 21.33 23.92 10.13
N VAL A 110 20.17 24.12 9.50
CA VAL A 110 19.59 25.45 9.29
C VAL A 110 19.22 26.08 10.63
N THR A 111 18.56 25.35 11.53
CA THR A 111 18.16 25.86 12.85
C THR A 111 19.37 26.24 13.71
N ARG A 112 20.51 25.55 13.58
CA ARG A 112 21.72 25.83 14.35
C ARG A 112 22.51 27.04 13.83
N VAL A 113 22.41 27.36 12.54
CA VAL A 113 23.13 28.47 11.89
C VAL A 113 22.32 29.77 11.88
N LEU A 114 20.99 29.68 11.88
CA LEU A 114 20.11 30.85 11.97
C LEU A 114 20.32 31.60 13.29
N ASP A 115 20.39 32.93 13.19
CA ASP A 115 20.52 33.86 14.30
C ASP A 115 19.30 34.81 14.31
N GLN A 116 19.15 35.65 15.33
CA GLN A 116 18.05 36.61 15.48
C GLN A 116 18.08 37.74 14.44
N GLN A 117 19.14 37.82 13.63
CA GLN A 117 19.31 38.80 12.56
C GLN A 117 19.00 38.18 11.20
N TYR A 118 18.45 39.00 10.30
CA TYR A 118 18.26 38.62 8.91
C TYR A 118 19.61 38.34 8.25
N GLN A 119 19.79 37.12 7.74
CA GLN A 119 20.98 36.66 7.02
C GLN A 119 20.59 36.33 5.58
N SER A 120 21.51 36.56 4.65
CA SER A 120 21.34 36.15 3.26
C SER A 120 21.53 34.64 3.09
N LEU A 121 20.99 34.08 2.01
CA LEU A 121 21.13 32.65 1.71
C LEU A 121 22.60 32.24 1.56
N ASP A 122 23.43 33.08 0.92
CA ASP A 122 24.85 32.79 0.70
C ASP A 122 25.63 32.72 2.01
N GLU A 123 25.36 33.63 2.96
CA GLU A 123 25.96 33.60 4.30
C GLU A 123 25.55 32.35 5.10
N LEU A 124 24.30 31.92 4.96
CA LEU A 124 23.82 30.69 5.61
C LEU A 124 24.52 29.45 5.03
N ILE A 125 24.68 29.38 3.70
CA ILE A 125 25.37 28.28 3.03
C ILE A 125 26.84 28.23 3.47
N GLU A 126 27.52 29.38 3.50
CA GLU A 126 28.92 29.45 3.92
C GLU A 126 29.09 28.95 5.36
N ARG A 127 28.27 29.44 6.28
CA ARG A 127 28.31 29.02 7.70
C ARG A 127 27.94 27.56 7.91
N VAL A 128 26.97 27.02 7.17
CA VAL A 128 26.64 25.59 7.21
C VAL A 128 27.82 24.76 6.70
N SER A 129 28.43 25.16 5.59
CA SER A 129 29.58 24.43 5.01
C SER A 129 30.85 24.50 5.86
N ALA A 130 31.05 25.59 6.60
CA ALA A 130 32.15 25.79 7.52
C ALA A 130 31.94 25.09 8.88
N SER A 131 30.80 24.44 9.09
CA SER A 131 30.53 23.70 10.32
C SER A 131 31.31 22.38 10.35
N ASP A 132 32.07 22.16 11.42
CA ASP A 132 32.81 20.91 11.67
C ASP A 132 31.89 19.67 11.65
N ASP A 133 30.63 19.83 12.05
CA ASP A 133 29.63 18.75 12.04
C ASP A 133 29.33 18.27 10.61
N VAL A 134 29.21 19.21 9.66
CA VAL A 134 28.98 18.91 8.25
C VAL A 134 30.23 18.27 7.64
N ALA A 135 31.41 18.79 7.96
CA ALA A 135 32.68 18.23 7.49
C ALA A 135 32.88 16.77 7.97
N GLN A 136 32.66 16.51 9.27
CA GLN A 136 32.76 15.17 9.84
C GLN A 136 31.72 14.21 9.27
N HIS A 137 30.50 14.69 9.04
CA HIS A 137 29.45 13.90 8.43
C HIS A 137 29.77 13.50 6.99
N LEU A 138 30.18 14.48 6.18
CA LEU A 138 30.59 14.25 4.80
C LEU A 138 31.79 13.30 4.73
N GLN A 139 32.80 13.50 5.59
CA GLN A 139 33.96 12.60 5.67
C GLN A 139 33.52 11.15 5.89
N ARG A 140 32.68 10.90 6.89
CA ARG A 140 32.25 9.53 7.21
C ARG A 140 31.33 8.94 6.13
N GLN A 141 30.49 9.75 5.49
CA GLN A 141 29.70 9.29 4.34
C GLN A 141 30.59 8.90 3.16
N ILE A 142 31.61 9.73 2.87
CA ILE A 142 32.59 9.48 1.81
C ILE A 142 33.39 8.21 2.12
N GLU A 143 33.89 8.04 3.34
CA GLU A 143 34.61 6.83 3.78
C GLU A 143 33.76 5.58 3.58
N ASN A 144 32.53 5.57 4.10
CA ASN A 144 31.62 4.44 3.94
C ASN A 144 31.35 4.13 2.47
N ARG A 145 31.19 5.16 1.63
CA ARG A 145 30.98 4.97 0.20
C ARG A 145 32.24 4.45 -0.50
N LEU A 146 33.41 4.92 -0.12
CA LEU A 146 34.70 4.47 -0.67
C LEU A 146 34.98 3.01 -0.30
N TYR A 147 34.70 2.59 0.93
CA TYR A 147 34.78 1.17 1.31
C TYR A 147 33.83 0.30 0.47
N ALA A 148 32.57 0.72 0.31
CA ALA A 148 31.62 -0.01 -0.54
C ALA A 148 32.04 -0.06 -2.01
N LEU A 149 32.62 1.03 -2.55
CA LEU A 149 33.15 1.05 -3.92
C LEU A 149 34.39 0.16 -4.07
N ALA A 150 35.21 0.02 -3.01
CA ALA A 150 36.38 -0.84 -3.01
C ALA A 150 35.99 -2.32 -2.97
N GLU A 151 34.96 -2.67 -2.19
CA GLU A 151 34.36 -4.02 -2.20
C GLU A 151 33.83 -4.39 -3.59
N ASN A 152 33.25 -3.42 -4.31
CA ASN A 152 32.80 -3.58 -5.70
C ASN A 152 33.92 -3.48 -6.73
N GLY A 153 35.19 -3.34 -6.31
CA GLY A 153 36.36 -3.30 -7.19
C GLY A 153 36.50 -2.02 -8.04
N GLN A 154 35.71 -0.98 -7.76
CA GLN A 154 35.68 0.27 -8.55
C GLN A 154 36.73 1.30 -8.08
N VAL A 155 37.22 1.18 -6.84
CA VAL A 155 38.27 2.05 -6.30
C VAL A 155 39.35 1.23 -5.60
N GLU A 156 40.57 1.74 -5.60
CA GLU A 156 41.73 1.15 -4.92
C GLU A 156 42.23 2.10 -3.84
N PHE A 157 42.59 1.53 -2.68
CA PHE A 157 43.21 2.27 -1.58
C PHE A 157 44.70 1.92 -1.48
N GLN A 158 45.55 2.95 -1.46
CA GLN A 158 46.97 2.78 -1.20
C GLN A 158 47.41 3.66 -0.02
N ARG A 159 48.02 3.02 0.98
CA ARG A 159 48.55 3.71 2.16
C ARG A 159 49.58 4.77 1.73
N GLY A 160 49.34 6.03 2.09
CA GLY A 160 50.18 7.18 1.75
C GLY A 160 49.80 7.93 0.46
N HIS A 161 48.93 7.37 -0.37
CA HIS A 161 48.45 8.02 -1.62
C HIS A 161 46.93 8.26 -1.60
N GLY A 162 46.19 7.55 -0.74
CA GLY A 162 44.75 7.72 -0.58
C GLY A 162 43.94 6.80 -1.50
N TRP A 163 42.79 7.29 -1.94
CA TRP A 163 41.84 6.55 -2.77
C TRP A 163 41.97 6.95 -4.23
N ARG A 164 41.99 5.96 -5.12
CA ARG A 164 42.01 6.19 -6.57
C ARG A 164 40.88 5.41 -7.22
N LEU A 165 40.22 6.02 -8.20
CA LEU A 165 39.31 5.27 -9.07
C LEU A 165 40.11 4.23 -9.85
N LYS A 166 39.65 2.99 -9.84
CA LYS A 166 40.24 1.94 -10.68
C LYS A 166 39.64 2.10 -12.07
N GLU A 167 40.32 2.84 -12.95
CA GLU A 167 39.97 2.79 -14.37
C GLU A 167 40.27 1.38 -14.90
N GLY A 168 39.21 0.68 -15.27
CA GLY A 168 39.25 -0.71 -15.73
C GLY A 168 38.18 -0.95 -16.78
N ASN A 169 38.39 -0.34 -17.96
CA ASN A 169 37.87 -0.63 -19.30
C ASN A 169 36.34 -0.58 -19.53
#